data_AF-A0A077KNZ7-F1
#
_entry.id   AF-A0A077KNZ7-F1
#
_cell.length_a   1.000
_cell.length_b   1.000
_cell.length_c   1.000
_cell.angle_alpha   90.00
_cell.angle_beta   90.00
_cell.angle_gamma   90.00
#
_symmetry.space_group_name_H-M   'P 1'
#
loop_
_entity.id
_entity.type
_entity.pdbx_description
1 polymer ?
#
loop_
_entity_poly.entity_id
_entity_poly.type
_entity_poly.pdbx_seq_one_letter_code
_entity_poly.pdbx_strand_id
1 'polypeptide(L)'
;MSESFEWLAGLPALITTGIATVVEILAYYIPFVDHLLDTVSVPMATVAGSILFASQFAELGTFPQWALALIAGGGTAATISSGFAGIRAASTATTGGLGNSVVGTTETAGAGIMTVLAMVAPIIAAILAIILLVVVVVYGRKAWRKLRGKKTASTE
;
A
#
# COMPACT_ATOMS: atom_id res chain seq x y z
N MET A 1 9.13 -5.94 -22.21
CA MET A 1 9.68 -6.47 -20.93
C MET A 1 11.02 -7.11 -21.23
N SER A 2 12.04 -6.90 -20.40
CA SER A 2 13.27 -7.67 -20.51
C SER A 2 13.03 -9.13 -20.08
N GLU A 3 13.82 -10.07 -20.61
CA GLU A 3 13.72 -11.51 -20.33
C GLU A 3 13.70 -11.81 -18.82
N SER A 4 14.40 -11.00 -18.02
CA SER A 4 14.45 -11.12 -16.55
C SER A 4 13.12 -10.89 -15.82
N PHE A 5 12.14 -10.23 -16.44
CA PHE A 5 10.83 -9.97 -15.81
C PHE A 5 9.69 -10.81 -16.40
N GLU A 6 9.94 -11.60 -17.44
CA GLU A 6 8.89 -12.33 -18.18
C GLU A 6 8.07 -13.25 -17.27
N TRP A 7 8.69 -13.80 -16.22
CA TRP A 7 8.02 -14.60 -15.20
C TRP A 7 6.86 -13.89 -14.49
N LEU A 8 6.88 -12.55 -14.38
CA LEU A 8 5.79 -11.76 -13.78
C LEU A 8 4.50 -11.82 -14.61
N ALA A 9 4.62 -12.01 -15.92
CA ALA A 9 3.47 -12.12 -16.83
C ALA A 9 2.90 -13.55 -16.90
N GLY A 10 3.57 -14.53 -16.27
CA GLY A 10 3.18 -15.93 -16.33
C GLY A 10 2.00 -16.28 -15.41
N LEU A 11 1.25 -17.32 -15.81
CA LEU A 11 0.19 -17.92 -14.98
C LEU A 11 0.66 -18.31 -13.56
N PRO A 12 1.88 -18.84 -13.34
CA PRO A 12 2.34 -19.15 -11.98
C PRO A 12 2.38 -17.93 -11.07
N ALA A 13 2.84 -16.77 -11.56
CA ALA A 13 2.87 -15.53 -10.79
C ALA A 13 1.46 -15.03 -10.45
N LEU A 14 0.54 -15.11 -11.41
CA LEU A 14 -0.87 -14.74 -11.20
C LEU A 14 -1.55 -15.64 -10.16
N ILE A 15 -1.39 -16.96 -10.27
CA ILE A 15 -1.99 -17.92 -9.33
C ILE A 15 -1.39 -17.76 -7.94
N THR A 16 -0.06 -17.63 -7.84
CA THR A 16 0.62 -17.51 -6.55
C THR A 16 0.23 -16.21 -5.83
N THR A 17 0.22 -15.08 -6.55
CA THR A 17 -0.19 -13.79 -5.95
C THR A 17 -1.67 -13.77 -5.64
N GLY A 18 -2.53 -14.36 -6.48
CA GLY A 18 -3.96 -14.52 -6.21
C GLY A 18 -4.24 -15.35 -4.95
N ILE A 19 -3.58 -16.49 -4.78
CA ILE A 19 -3.67 -17.29 -3.54
C ILE A 19 -3.14 -16.49 -2.36
N ALA A 20 -2.00 -15.81 -2.50
CA ALA A 20 -1.42 -14.99 -1.45
C ALA A 20 -2.39 -13.89 -0.99
N THR A 21 -3.11 -13.22 -1.90
CA THR A 21 -4.14 -12.23 -1.55
C THR A 21 -5.29 -12.85 -0.77
N VAL A 22 -5.79 -14.03 -1.16
CA VAL A 22 -6.84 -14.73 -0.41
C VAL A 22 -6.36 -15.10 0.99
N VAL A 23 -5.15 -15.64 1.11
CA VAL A 23 -4.53 -15.99 2.40
C VAL A 23 -4.35 -14.74 3.27
N GLU A 24 -3.90 -13.62 2.70
CA GLU A 24 -3.74 -12.35 3.40
C GLU A 24 -5.08 -11.86 3.97
N ILE A 25 -6.15 -11.87 3.17
CA ILE A 25 -7.49 -11.47 3.63
C ILE A 25 -7.94 -12.36 4.80
N LEU A 26 -7.77 -13.67 4.69
CA LEU A 26 -8.14 -14.63 5.74
C LEU A 26 -7.28 -14.47 7.00
N ALA A 27 -5.99 -14.16 6.85
CA ALA A 27 -5.07 -13.95 7.95
C ALA A 27 -5.50 -12.79 8.87
N TYR A 28 -6.11 -11.74 8.32
CA TYR A 28 -6.64 -10.61 9.11
C TYR A 28 -7.81 -10.95 10.03
N TYR A 29 -8.34 -12.18 9.96
CA TYR A 29 -9.36 -12.68 10.90
C TYR A 29 -8.74 -13.42 12.09
N ILE A 30 -7.42 -13.67 12.09
CA ILE A 30 -6.72 -14.42 13.13
C ILE A 30 -5.70 -13.49 13.83
N PRO A 31 -5.96 -13.03 15.08
CA PRO A 31 -5.17 -11.99 15.79
C PRO A 31 -3.69 -12.28 16.08
N PHE A 32 -3.18 -13.48 15.76
CA PHE A 32 -1.75 -13.78 15.86
C PHE A 32 -1.08 -13.74 14.49
N VAL A 33 -1.80 -14.20 13.47
CA VAL A 33 -1.30 -14.26 12.10
C VAL A 33 -1.25 -12.86 11.51
N ASP A 34 -2.23 -12.01 11.84
CA ASP A 34 -2.27 -10.61 11.40
C ASP A 34 -1.04 -9.81 11.90
N HIS A 35 -0.63 -9.94 13.16
CA HIS A 35 0.52 -9.24 13.71
C HIS A 35 1.84 -9.66 13.07
N LEU A 36 1.99 -10.95 12.77
CA LEU A 36 3.16 -11.45 12.05
C LEU A 36 3.20 -10.91 10.62
N LEU A 37 2.05 -10.94 9.93
CA LEU A 37 1.91 -10.44 8.56
C LEU A 37 2.14 -8.93 8.49
N ASP A 38 1.61 -8.16 9.44
CA ASP A 38 1.79 -6.71 9.55
C ASP A 38 3.27 -6.34 9.68
N THR A 39 4.05 -7.12 10.44
CA THR A 39 5.48 -6.85 10.68
C THR A 39 6.30 -6.96 9.38
N VAL A 40 5.96 -7.91 8.51
CA VAL A 40 6.70 -8.15 7.26
C VAL A 40 6.07 -7.44 6.06
N SER A 41 4.82 -6.99 6.16
CA SER A 41 4.07 -6.39 5.06
C SER A 41 4.77 -5.17 4.45
N VAL A 42 5.26 -4.25 5.27
CA VAL A 42 5.89 -3.00 4.83
C VAL A 42 7.16 -3.25 4.00
N PRO A 43 8.18 -4.00 4.49
CA PRO A 43 9.37 -4.27 3.68
C PRO A 43 9.03 -5.09 2.43
N MET A 44 8.13 -6.07 2.54
CA MET A 44 7.71 -6.90 1.40
C MET A 44 7.00 -6.08 0.32
N ALA A 45 6.08 -5.19 0.71
CA ALA A 45 5.37 -4.29 -0.20
C ALA A 45 6.34 -3.34 -0.91
N THR A 46 7.35 -2.85 -0.19
CA THR A 46 8.40 -1.98 -0.76
C THR A 46 9.16 -2.70 -1.85
N VAL A 47 9.62 -3.93 -1.58
CA VAL A 47 10.35 -4.75 -2.57
C VAL A 47 9.46 -5.10 -3.77
N ALA A 48 8.24 -5.56 -3.51
CA ALA A 48 7.28 -5.93 -4.56
C ALA A 48 6.92 -4.72 -5.45
N GLY A 49 6.66 -3.55 -4.84
CA GLY A 49 6.38 -2.31 -5.55
C GLY A 49 7.54 -1.86 -6.43
N SER A 50 8.78 -2.01 -5.95
CA SER A 50 9.97 -1.73 -6.76
C SER A 50 10.11 -2.69 -7.94
N ILE A 51 9.96 -4.00 -7.73
CA ILE A 51 10.06 -5.00 -8.81
C ILE A 51 8.97 -4.76 -9.86
N LEU A 52 7.73 -4.52 -9.44
CA LEU A 52 6.62 -4.27 -10.36
C LEU A 52 6.88 -3.03 -11.21
N PHE A 53 7.31 -1.92 -10.59
CA PHE A 53 7.61 -0.69 -11.32
C PHE A 53 8.83 -0.85 -12.23
N ALA A 54 9.87 -1.57 -11.79
CA ALA A 54 11.05 -1.88 -12.61
C ALA A 54 10.68 -2.64 -13.89
N SER A 55 9.71 -3.55 -13.80
CA SER A 55 9.28 -4.37 -14.94
C SER A 55 8.63 -3.54 -16.07
N GLN A 56 8.02 -2.41 -15.71
CA GLN A 56 7.31 -1.54 -16.66
C GLN A 56 8.24 -0.65 -17.48
N PHE A 57 9.44 -0.36 -16.96
CA PHE A 57 10.43 0.52 -17.56
C PHE A 57 11.74 -0.20 -17.87
N ALA A 58 11.68 -1.51 -18.12
CA ALA A 58 12.85 -2.36 -18.39
C ALA A 58 13.64 -1.99 -19.66
N GLU A 59 13.08 -1.11 -20.51
CA GLU A 59 13.76 -0.58 -21.70
C GLU A 59 14.58 0.67 -21.42
N LEU A 60 14.44 1.27 -20.23
CA LEU A 60 15.32 2.34 -19.77
C LEU A 60 16.69 1.76 -19.40
N GLY A 61 17.73 2.60 -19.43
CA GLY A 61 19.04 2.22 -18.88
C GLY A 61 18.93 1.79 -17.40
N THR A 62 19.89 0.98 -16.95
CA THR A 62 19.88 0.36 -15.61
C THR A 62 19.67 1.37 -14.48
N PHE A 63 20.35 2.52 -14.55
CA PHE A 63 20.26 3.54 -13.51
C PHE A 63 18.87 4.20 -13.45
N PRO A 64 18.33 4.80 -14.54
CA PRO A 64 16.96 5.34 -14.53
C PRO A 64 15.88 4.32 -14.14
N GLN A 65 15.99 3.08 -14.62
CA GLN A 65 15.03 2.01 -14.30
C GLN A 65 14.95 1.78 -12.79
N TRP A 66 16.08 1.53 -12.13
CA TRP A 66 16.11 1.23 -10.71
C TRP A 66 15.85 2.46 -9.83
N ALA A 67 16.27 3.66 -10.28
CA ALA A 67 15.94 4.90 -9.59
C ALA A 67 14.42 5.12 -9.52
N LEU A 68 13.73 4.98 -10.66
CA LEU A 68 12.27 5.10 -10.71
C LEU A 68 11.59 3.95 -9.98
N ALA A 69 12.10 2.72 -10.10
CA ALA A 69 11.57 1.57 -9.40
C ALA A 69 11.59 1.74 -7.88
N LEU A 70 12.71 2.22 -7.33
CA LEU A 70 12.85 2.44 -5.89
C LEU A 70 12.03 3.63 -5.41
N ILE A 71 12.04 4.75 -6.14
CA ILE A 71 11.37 5.98 -5.71
C ILE A 71 9.86 5.91 -5.97
N ALA A 72 9.46 5.68 -7.22
CA ALA A 72 8.05 5.71 -7.62
C ALA A 72 7.32 4.40 -7.29
N GLY A 73 7.97 3.25 -7.48
CA GLY A 73 7.39 1.96 -7.10
C GLY A 73 7.47 1.70 -5.60
N GLY A 74 8.70 1.51 -5.11
CA GLY A 74 8.98 1.15 -3.71
C GLY A 74 8.55 2.22 -2.72
N GLY A 75 8.88 3.48 -2.98
CA GLY A 75 8.52 4.60 -2.11
C GLY A 75 7.00 4.78 -1.96
N THR A 76 6.24 4.64 -3.04
CA THR A 76 4.78 4.68 -2.98
C THR A 76 4.23 3.49 -2.19
N ALA A 77 4.72 2.27 -2.47
CA ALA A 77 4.27 1.07 -1.75
C ALA A 77 4.60 1.13 -0.26
N ALA A 78 5.80 1.59 0.11
CA ALA A 78 6.22 1.79 1.49
C ALA A 78 5.33 2.81 2.22
N THR A 79 5.02 3.93 1.56
CA THR A 79 4.18 5.00 2.13
C THR A 79 2.76 4.51 2.40
N ILE A 80 2.16 3.80 1.44
CA ILE A 80 0.80 3.29 1.59
C ILE A 80 0.74 2.17 2.64
N SER A 81 1.66 1.20 2.56
CA SER A 81 1.70 0.06 3.49
C SER A 81 1.99 0.50 4.93
N SER A 82 2.90 1.46 5.15
CA SER A 82 3.14 2.03 6.48
C SER A 82 1.93 2.82 7.01
N GLY A 83 1.19 3.50 6.12
CA GLY A 83 -0.08 4.15 6.47
C GLY A 83 -1.09 3.15 7.01
N PHE A 84 -1.29 2.03 6.32
CA PHE A 84 -2.17 0.96 6.77
C PHE A 84 -1.68 0.31 8.06
N ALA A 85 -0.41 -0.03 8.17
CA ALA A 85 0.17 -0.55 9.42
C ALA A 85 -0.08 0.39 10.62
N GLY A 86 -0.01 1.72 10.41
CA GLY A 86 -0.36 2.71 11.43
C GLY A 86 -1.85 2.70 11.82
N ILE A 87 -2.76 2.56 10.85
CA ILE A 87 -4.20 2.45 11.11
C ILE A 87 -4.51 1.18 11.92
N ARG A 88 -3.85 0.07 11.58
CA ARG A 88 -4.02 -1.22 12.28
C ARG A 88 -3.45 -1.20 13.69
N ALA A 89 -2.30 -0.55 13.89
CA ALA A 89 -1.74 -0.32 15.22
C ALA A 89 -2.71 0.48 16.11
N ALA A 90 -3.33 1.52 15.57
CA ALA A 90 -4.35 2.30 16.28
C ALA A 90 -5.63 1.48 16.55
N SER A 91 -6.06 0.68 15.58
CA SER A 91 -7.21 -0.22 15.71
C SER A 91 -6.98 -1.29 16.78
N THR A 92 -5.79 -1.90 16.81
CA THR A 92 -5.38 -2.88 17.81
C THR A 92 -5.37 -2.28 19.20
N ALA A 93 -4.78 -1.09 19.36
CA ALA A 93 -4.72 -0.38 20.64
C ALA A 93 -6.10 -0.02 21.20
N THR A 94 -7.11 0.18 20.34
CA THR A 94 -8.45 0.64 20.74
C THR A 94 -9.49 -0.48 20.83
N THR A 95 -9.31 -1.57 20.09
CA THR A 95 -10.31 -2.66 19.96
C THR A 95 -9.78 -4.04 20.32
N GLY A 96 -8.50 -4.15 20.71
CA GLY A 96 -7.87 -5.44 21.02
C GLY A 96 -7.69 -6.35 19.80
N GLY A 97 -7.59 -5.77 18.60
CA GLY A 97 -7.35 -6.48 17.34
C GLY A 97 -8.62 -6.82 16.55
N LEU A 98 -9.81 -6.75 17.15
CA LEU A 98 -11.08 -7.06 16.47
C LEU A 98 -11.44 -6.07 15.37
N GLY A 99 -10.97 -4.82 15.46
CA GLY A 99 -11.15 -3.81 14.42
C GLY A 99 -10.25 -4.01 13.20
N ASN A 100 -9.24 -4.89 13.27
CA ASN A 100 -8.27 -5.06 12.19
C ASN A 100 -8.92 -5.68 10.94
N SER A 101 -9.82 -6.64 11.12
CA SER A 101 -10.54 -7.29 10.02
C SER A 101 -11.45 -6.32 9.25
N VAL A 102 -12.07 -5.36 9.94
CA VAL A 102 -12.90 -4.31 9.31
C VAL A 102 -12.03 -3.39 8.47
N VAL A 103 -10.92 -2.93 9.04
CA VAL A 103 -9.93 -2.09 8.34
C VAL A 103 -9.41 -2.83 7.10
N GLY A 104 -8.90 -4.06 7.26
CA GLY A 104 -8.40 -4.88 6.15
C GLY A 104 -9.44 -5.10 5.05
N THR A 105 -10.69 -5.35 5.41
CA THR A 105 -11.79 -5.50 4.42
C THR A 105 -12.00 -4.21 3.62
N THR A 106 -12.01 -3.05 4.29
CA THR A 106 -12.15 -1.76 3.59
C THR A 106 -10.96 -1.44 2.69
N GLU A 107 -9.75 -1.81 3.11
CA GLU A 107 -8.52 -1.67 2.32
C GLU A 107 -8.60 -2.53 1.05
N THR A 108 -8.91 -3.82 1.19
CA THR A 108 -9.02 -4.75 0.06
C THR A 108 -10.15 -4.35 -0.90
N ALA A 109 -11.31 -3.97 -0.39
CA ALA A 109 -12.43 -3.54 -1.21
C ALA A 109 -12.09 -2.26 -2.00
N GLY A 110 -11.49 -1.26 -1.34
CA GLY A 110 -11.05 -0.03 -1.98
C GLY A 110 -9.98 -0.28 -3.05
N ALA A 111 -8.99 -1.11 -2.75
CA ALA A 111 -7.95 -1.51 -3.69
C ALA A 111 -8.53 -2.25 -4.89
N GLY A 112 -9.42 -3.22 -4.67
CA GLY A 112 -10.07 -3.98 -5.74
C GLY A 112 -10.91 -3.09 -6.67
N ILE A 113 -11.71 -2.18 -6.12
CA ILE A 113 -12.46 -1.19 -6.91
C ILE A 113 -11.50 -0.33 -7.75
N MET A 114 -10.43 0.17 -7.13
CA MET A 114 -9.46 1.01 -7.81
C MET A 114 -8.71 0.27 -8.92
N THR A 115 -8.36 -1.00 -8.70
CA THR A 115 -7.72 -1.87 -9.71
C THR A 115 -8.63 -2.05 -10.92
N VAL A 116 -9.90 -2.42 -10.71
CA VAL A 116 -10.86 -2.58 -11.82
C VAL A 116 -11.07 -1.26 -12.55
N LEU A 117 -11.19 -0.15 -11.81
CA LEU A 117 -11.35 1.18 -12.41
C LEU A 117 -10.12 1.60 -13.22
N ALA A 118 -8.92 1.31 -12.74
CA ALA A 118 -7.68 1.59 -13.47
C ALA A 118 -7.58 0.80 -14.78
N MET A 119 -8.11 -0.43 -14.80
CA MET A 119 -8.17 -1.25 -16.01
C MET A 119 -9.22 -0.75 -17.02
N VAL A 120 -10.42 -0.39 -16.57
CA VAL A 120 -11.54 -0.03 -17.45
C VAL A 120 -11.49 1.44 -17.88
N ALA A 121 -11.10 2.34 -16.97
CA ALA A 121 -11.11 3.79 -17.16
C ALA A 121 -9.86 4.45 -16.55
N PRO A 122 -8.67 4.27 -17.15
CA PRO A 122 -7.39 4.69 -16.56
C PRO A 122 -7.31 6.19 -16.28
N ILE A 123 -7.91 7.03 -17.13
CA ILE A 123 -7.94 8.49 -16.94
C ILE A 123 -8.76 8.86 -15.68
N ILE A 124 -9.92 8.22 -15.49
CA ILE A 124 -10.78 8.46 -14.33
C ILE A 124 -10.06 8.00 -13.05
N ALA A 125 -9.45 6.81 -13.08
CA ALA A 125 -8.65 6.29 -11.98
C ALA A 125 -7.51 7.25 -11.62
N ALA A 126 -6.78 7.78 -12.62
CA ALA A 126 -5.71 8.75 -12.37
C ALA A 126 -6.22 10.03 -11.69
N ILE A 127 -7.35 10.59 -12.17
CA ILE A 127 -7.97 11.77 -11.55
C ILE A 127 -8.36 11.49 -10.10
N LEU A 128 -9.03 10.36 -9.84
CA LEU A 128 -9.43 9.99 -8.48
C LEU A 128 -8.23 9.76 -7.56
N ALA A 129 -7.16 9.13 -8.05
CA ALA A 129 -5.92 8.95 -7.30
C ALA A 129 -5.30 10.30 -6.90
N ILE A 130 -5.27 11.27 -7.83
CA ILE A 130 -4.77 12.63 -7.55
C ILE A 130 -5.65 13.32 -6.51
N ILE A 131 -6.97 13.24 -6.64
CA ILE A 131 -7.91 13.82 -5.66
C ILE A 131 -7.68 13.21 -4.28
N LEU A 132 -7.57 11.89 -4.18
CA LEU A 132 -7.31 11.18 -2.93
C LEU A 132 -5.99 11.63 -2.31
N LEU A 133 -4.93 11.75 -3.11
CA LEU A 133 -3.62 12.21 -2.66
C LEU A 133 -3.69 13.65 -2.11
N VAL A 134 -4.39 14.55 -2.81
CA VAL A 134 -4.59 15.93 -2.34
C VAL A 134 -5.36 15.95 -1.02
N VAL A 135 -6.43 15.17 -0.91
CA VAL A 135 -7.23 15.03 0.32
C VAL A 135 -6.33 14.55 1.47
N VAL A 136 -5.61 13.45 1.29
CA VAL A 136 -4.72 12.89 2.33
C VAL A 136 -3.66 13.91 2.76
N VAL A 137 -3.03 14.62 1.81
CA VAL A 137 -2.01 15.63 2.12
C VAL A 137 -2.61 16.84 2.86
N VAL A 138 -3.76 17.36 2.42
CA VAL A 138 -4.41 18.53 3.02
C VAL A 138 -4.91 18.22 4.43
N TYR A 139 -5.66 17.13 4.60
CA TYR A 139 -6.20 16.73 5.90
C TYR A 139 -5.10 16.23 6.84
N GLY A 140 -4.10 15.51 6.33
CA GLY A 140 -2.92 15.11 7.09
C GLY A 140 -2.14 16.30 7.62
N ARG A 141 -1.89 17.33 6.78
CA ARG A 141 -1.27 18.59 7.21
C ARG A 141 -2.11 19.32 8.27
N LYS A 142 -3.43 19.36 8.10
CA LYS A 142 -4.35 20.00 9.06
C LYS A 142 -4.33 19.29 10.41
N ALA A 143 -4.38 17.96 10.41
CA ALA A 143 -4.27 17.13 11.62
C ALA A 143 -2.93 17.34 12.32
N TRP A 144 -1.82 17.33 11.57
CA TRP A 144 -0.49 17.54 12.13
C TRP A 144 -0.30 18.94 12.73
N ARG A 145 -0.83 19.98 12.07
CA ARG A 145 -0.85 21.35 12.63
C ARG A 145 -1.64 21.44 13.92
N LYS A 146 -2.80 20.79 14.01
CA LYS A 146 -3.63 20.76 15.24
C LYS A 146 -2.92 20.04 16.38
N LEU A 147 -2.20 18.95 16.10
CA LEU A 147 -1.41 18.22 17.09
C LEU A 147 -0.18 19.01 17.56
N ARG A 148 0.51 19.72 16.66
CA ARG A 148 1.64 20.60 17.04
C ARG A 148 1.19 21.83 17.83
N GLY A 149 0.07 22.46 17.47
CA GLY A 149 -0.47 23.61 18.20
C GLY A 149 -0.94 23.27 19.62
N LYS A 150 -1.39 22.03 19.85
CA LYS A 150 -1.76 21.55 21.20
C LYS A 150 -0.55 21.34 22.11
N LYS A 151 0.61 20.93 21.57
CA LYS A 151 1.84 20.74 22.35
C LYS A 151 2.41 22.04 22.92
N THR A 152 2.22 23.17 22.25
CA THR A 152 2.64 24.50 22.77
C THR A 152 1.73 25.01 23.88
N ALA A 153 0.43 24.70 23.86
CA ALA A 153 -0.53 25.19 24.85
C ALA A 153 -0.56 24.38 26.17
N SER A 154 0.09 23.22 26.23
CA SER A 154 0.16 22.37 27.45
C SER A 154 1.45 22.56 28.25
N THR A 155 2.25 23.57 27.93
CA THR A 155 3.55 23.85 28.57
C THR A 155 3.60 25.23 29.24
N GLU A 156 2.47 25.93 29.31
CA GLU A 156 2.29 27.18 30.05
C GLU A 156 1.37 26.97 31.25
#